data_AF-A0A8S3U4S8-F1
#
_entry.id   AF-A0A8S3U4S8-F1
#
_cell.length_a   1.000
_cell.length_b   1.000
_cell.length_c   1.000
_cell.angle_alpha   90.00
_cell.angle_beta   90.00
_cell.angle_gamma   90.00
#
_symmetry.space_group_name_H-M   'P 1'
#
loop_
_entity.id
_entity.type
_entity.pdbx_description
1 polymer ?
#
loop_
_entity_poly.entity_id
_entity_poly.type
_entity_poly.pdbx_seq_one_letter_code
_entity_poly.pdbx_strand_id
1 'polypeptide(L)'
;MVSSEVWKEVFIDVNKAVVFIDNACAEVLHWNGGLSALTEAGAVDVKEFSSFESAQGHQKKAVFITSSCLEEVITREIIQDIIQASHFQYVIIITAVTPRMHLFKKSGSYDGDTHSIFDAFEEDLLEWMENMNYTAEIKHIPILMSCISNNVFITPAFTELFPLIETDVKQLRIQHASKKAEKKQFECLNDLDMTCLPANLQVWFKVSYLQLWISFL
;
A
#
# COMPACT_ATOMS: atom_id res chain seq x y z
N MET A 1 -21.53 -7.92 5.34
CA MET A 1 -20.76 -6.65 5.21
C MET A 1 -19.50 -6.99 4.44
N VAL A 2 -19.39 -6.50 3.21
CA VAL A 2 -18.33 -6.88 2.26
C VAL A 2 -16.92 -6.61 2.83
N SER A 3 -16.71 -5.53 3.59
CA SER A 3 -15.38 -5.25 4.19
C SER A 3 -14.89 -6.33 5.16
N SER A 4 -15.80 -6.88 5.98
CA SER A 4 -15.46 -7.95 6.92
C SER A 4 -15.12 -9.28 6.25
N GLU A 5 -15.54 -9.46 4.99
CA GLU A 5 -15.23 -10.66 4.20
C GLU A 5 -13.86 -10.54 3.54
N VAL A 6 -13.52 -9.35 3.03
CA VAL A 6 -12.20 -9.07 2.44
C VAL A 6 -11.08 -9.30 3.47
N TRP A 7 -11.26 -8.89 4.73
CA TRP A 7 -10.27 -9.13 5.79
C TRP A 7 -10.08 -10.62 6.12
N LYS A 8 -11.03 -11.50 5.79
CA LYS A 8 -10.83 -12.95 5.97
C LYS A 8 -9.71 -13.49 5.09
N GLU A 9 -9.52 -12.91 3.89
CA GLU A 9 -8.40 -13.28 3.01
C GLU A 9 -7.06 -12.95 3.67
N VAL A 10 -6.96 -11.78 4.32
CA VAL A 10 -5.78 -11.40 5.11
C VAL A 10 -5.55 -12.39 6.25
N PHE A 11 -6.60 -12.74 7.00
CA PHE A 11 -6.49 -13.61 8.17
C PHE A 11 -6.02 -15.03 7.84
N ILE A 12 -6.23 -15.51 6.62
CA ILE A 12 -5.70 -16.80 6.17
C ILE A 12 -4.16 -16.80 6.16
N ASP A 13 -3.57 -15.67 5.77
CA ASP A 13 -2.12 -15.57 5.55
C ASP A 13 -1.32 -15.28 6.83
N VAL A 14 -1.93 -14.75 7.88
CA VAL A 14 -1.20 -14.31 9.10
C VAL A 14 -0.85 -15.44 10.07
N ASN A 15 -1.39 -16.64 9.88
CA ASN A 15 -1.11 -17.77 10.77
C ASN A 15 0.42 -18.07 10.82
N LYS A 16 0.96 -18.08 12.04
CA LYS A 16 2.38 -18.24 12.40
C LYS A 16 3.30 -17.13 11.87
N ALA A 17 2.76 -15.97 11.51
CA ALA A 17 3.54 -14.86 10.95
C ALA A 17 3.71 -13.71 11.95
N VAL A 18 4.84 -13.01 11.81
CA VAL A 18 4.97 -11.65 12.32
C VAL A 18 4.31 -10.72 11.32
N VAL A 19 3.38 -9.89 11.77
CA VAL A 19 2.65 -8.97 10.92
C VAL A 19 3.24 -7.57 11.05
N PHE A 20 3.66 -6.97 9.94
CA PHE A 20 4.08 -5.57 9.87
C PHE A 20 2.98 -4.78 9.16
N ILE A 21 2.37 -3.81 9.84
CA ILE A 21 1.19 -3.10 9.31
C ILE A 21 1.37 -1.60 9.38
N ASP A 22 1.00 -0.89 8.31
CA ASP A 22 1.03 0.57 8.29
C ASP A 22 -0.19 1.20 8.95
N ASN A 23 -0.10 2.50 9.24
CA ASN A 23 -1.13 3.21 10.01
C ASN A 23 -2.51 3.19 9.35
N ALA A 24 -2.58 3.33 8.03
CA ALA A 24 -3.86 3.35 7.32
C ALA A 24 -4.54 1.97 7.34
N CYS A 25 -3.79 0.89 7.12
CA CYS A 25 -4.31 -0.47 7.24
C CYS A 25 -4.67 -0.81 8.69
N ALA A 26 -3.88 -0.35 9.67
CA ALA A 26 -4.15 -0.57 11.09
C ALA A 26 -5.42 0.15 11.55
N GLU A 27 -5.68 1.36 11.07
CA GLU A 27 -6.92 2.10 11.32
C GLU A 27 -8.13 1.31 10.80
N VAL A 28 -8.07 0.77 9.59
CA VAL A 28 -9.17 -0.04 9.03
C VAL A 28 -9.32 -1.38 9.75
N LEU A 29 -8.21 -2.03 10.10
CA LEU A 29 -8.22 -3.25 10.89
C LEU A 29 -8.94 -3.04 12.24
N HIS A 30 -8.75 -1.89 12.90
CA HIS A 30 -9.43 -1.57 14.16
C HIS A 30 -10.94 -1.77 14.07
N TRP A 31 -11.54 -1.42 12.94
CA TRP A 31 -12.97 -1.54 12.69
C TRP A 31 -13.40 -2.93 12.21
N ASN A 32 -12.46 -3.81 11.87
CA ASN A 32 -12.69 -5.19 11.43
C ASN A 32 -12.16 -6.21 12.47
N GLY A 33 -12.27 -5.89 13.76
CA GLY A 33 -11.90 -6.77 14.87
C GLY A 33 -10.53 -6.48 15.50
N GLY A 34 -9.79 -5.51 14.95
CA GLY A 34 -8.57 -4.98 15.55
C GLY A 34 -7.44 -5.99 15.71
N LEU A 35 -6.54 -5.70 16.66
CA LEU A 35 -5.40 -6.56 16.97
C LEU A 35 -5.83 -7.98 17.36
N SER A 36 -6.94 -8.13 18.09
CA SER A 36 -7.47 -9.44 18.49
C SER A 36 -7.72 -10.34 17.29
N ALA A 37 -8.27 -9.81 16.19
CA ALA A 37 -8.54 -10.61 15.00
C ALA A 37 -7.26 -11.20 14.37
N LEU A 38 -6.16 -10.44 14.35
CA LEU A 38 -4.86 -10.95 13.88
C LEU A 38 -4.32 -12.04 14.82
N THR A 39 -4.40 -11.82 16.13
CA THR A 39 -3.90 -12.81 17.10
C THR A 39 -4.72 -14.10 17.10
N GLU A 40 -6.05 -14.00 16.96
CA GLU A 40 -6.96 -15.14 16.84
C GLU A 40 -6.75 -15.92 15.52
N ALA A 41 -6.38 -15.21 14.45
CA ALA A 41 -5.97 -15.80 13.18
C ALA A 41 -4.57 -16.46 13.22
N GLY A 42 -3.85 -16.32 14.35
CA GLY A 42 -2.57 -17.00 14.59
C GLY A 42 -1.34 -16.16 14.29
N ALA A 43 -1.46 -14.83 14.16
CA ALA A 43 -0.29 -13.95 14.15
C ALA A 43 0.51 -14.13 15.46
N VAL A 44 1.83 -14.30 15.34
CA VAL A 44 2.71 -14.50 16.51
C VAL A 44 3.18 -13.19 17.13
N ASP A 45 3.16 -12.11 16.34
CA ASP A 45 3.52 -10.76 16.75
C ASP A 45 2.96 -9.76 15.74
N VAL A 46 2.72 -8.52 16.16
CA VAL A 46 2.23 -7.43 15.30
C VAL A 46 3.04 -6.17 15.58
N LYS A 47 3.65 -5.62 14.54
CA LYS A 47 4.63 -4.54 14.59
C LYS A 47 4.27 -3.42 13.62
N GLU A 48 4.78 -2.23 13.91
CA GLU A 48 4.66 -1.10 12.99
C GLU A 48 5.43 -1.37 11.69
N PHE A 49 4.88 -0.93 10.57
CA PHE A 49 5.58 -0.91 9.30
C PHE A 49 6.65 0.20 9.31
N SER A 50 7.84 -0.13 9.81
CA SER A 50 8.93 0.82 10.06
C SER A 50 10.30 0.16 9.94
N SER A 51 11.28 0.86 9.36
CA SER A 51 12.68 0.39 9.23
C SER A 51 13.37 0.07 10.55
N PHE A 52 12.81 0.49 11.69
CA PHE A 52 13.36 0.22 13.03
C PHE A 52 12.83 -1.08 13.65
N GLU A 53 11.91 -1.77 12.97
CA GLU A 53 11.35 -3.04 13.43
C GLU A 53 12.06 -4.25 12.80
N SER A 54 12.04 -5.35 13.53
CA SER A 54 12.55 -6.64 13.05
C SER A 54 11.87 -7.80 13.77
N ALA A 55 11.98 -9.00 13.19
CA ALA A 55 11.52 -10.22 13.79
C ALA A 55 12.60 -10.91 14.63
N GLN A 56 12.17 -11.69 15.61
CA GLN A 56 13.04 -12.54 16.41
C GLN A 56 13.53 -13.74 15.57
N GLY A 57 14.71 -14.27 15.89
CA GLY A 57 15.36 -15.30 15.06
C GLY A 57 14.56 -16.59 14.83
N HIS A 58 13.61 -16.93 15.70
CA HIS A 58 12.72 -18.10 15.56
C HIS A 58 11.49 -17.84 14.69
N GLN A 59 11.18 -16.58 14.40
CA GLN A 59 10.03 -16.18 13.58
C GLN A 59 10.45 -16.21 12.10
N LYS A 60 9.99 -17.22 11.38
CA LYS A 60 10.40 -17.49 9.98
C LYS A 60 9.42 -17.02 8.92
N LYS A 61 8.23 -16.57 9.32
CA LYS A 61 7.20 -16.08 8.40
C LYS A 61 6.87 -14.62 8.72
N ALA A 62 6.78 -13.79 7.69
CA ALA A 62 6.33 -12.41 7.78
C ALA A 62 5.14 -12.15 6.86
N VAL A 63 4.22 -11.31 7.32
CA VAL A 63 3.17 -10.72 6.49
C VAL A 63 3.27 -9.20 6.60
N PHE A 64 3.51 -8.53 5.49
CA PHE A 64 3.46 -7.07 5.41
C PHE A 64 2.07 -6.67 4.92
N ILE A 65 1.41 -5.72 5.59
CA ILE A 65 0.11 -5.21 5.23
C ILE A 65 0.25 -3.70 5.00
N THR A 66 0.16 -3.27 3.75
CA THR A 66 0.43 -1.87 3.38
C THR A 66 -0.59 -1.26 2.44
N SER A 67 -0.88 0.01 2.69
CA SER A 67 -1.67 0.93 1.89
C SER A 67 -0.86 1.66 0.82
N SER A 68 0.47 1.60 0.92
CA SER A 68 1.40 2.34 0.06
C SER A 68 1.80 1.53 -1.18
N CYS A 69 2.22 2.26 -2.22
CA CYS A 69 2.70 1.65 -3.45
C CYS A 69 4.10 1.08 -3.24
N LEU A 70 4.32 -0.20 -3.56
CA LEU A 70 5.62 -0.88 -3.44
C LEU A 70 6.73 -0.27 -4.29
N GLU A 71 6.36 0.44 -5.37
CA GLU A 71 7.30 1.17 -6.25
C GLU A 71 7.68 2.54 -5.66
N GLU A 72 7.18 2.88 -4.48
CA GLU A 72 7.62 4.04 -3.72
C GLU A 72 8.89 3.73 -2.95
N VAL A 73 9.90 4.59 -3.10
CA VAL A 73 11.24 4.44 -2.50
C VAL A 73 11.15 4.13 -1.01
N ILE A 74 10.41 4.93 -0.25
CA ILE A 74 10.30 4.77 1.21
C ILE A 74 9.65 3.43 1.58
N THR A 75 8.60 3.01 0.85
CA THR A 75 7.93 1.74 1.12
C THR A 75 8.86 0.56 0.86
N ARG A 76 9.60 0.61 -0.25
CA ARG A 76 10.61 -0.38 -0.63
C ARG A 76 11.74 -0.46 0.41
N GLU A 77 12.26 0.68 0.84
CA GLU A 77 13.34 0.76 1.85
C GLU A 77 12.88 0.16 3.19
N ILE A 78 11.69 0.50 3.68
CA ILE A 78 11.17 -0.07 4.94
C ILE A 78 11.08 -1.60 4.87
N ILE A 79 10.52 -2.15 3.78
CA ILE A 79 10.40 -3.61 3.62
C ILE A 79 11.78 -4.25 3.58
N GLN A 80 12.69 -3.68 2.80
CA GLN A 80 14.06 -4.18 2.67
C GLN A 80 14.79 -4.17 4.02
N ASP A 81 14.73 -3.06 4.76
CA ASP A 81 15.36 -2.91 6.07
C ASP A 81 14.85 -3.98 7.06
N ILE A 82 13.52 -4.18 7.12
CA ILE A 82 12.91 -5.18 8.01
C ILE A 82 13.35 -6.60 7.61
N ILE A 83 13.36 -6.92 6.32
CA ILE A 83 13.76 -8.25 5.82
C ILE A 83 15.23 -8.52 6.13
N GLN A 84 16.12 -7.57 5.84
CA GLN A 84 17.56 -7.71 6.06
C GLN A 84 17.92 -7.74 7.56
N ALA A 85 17.14 -7.07 8.40
CA ALA A 85 17.27 -7.14 9.86
C ALA A 85 16.67 -8.42 10.47
N SER A 86 16.03 -9.27 9.66
CA SER A 86 15.31 -10.48 10.08
C SER A 86 15.83 -11.74 9.37
N HIS A 87 15.28 -12.91 9.72
CA HIS A 87 15.68 -14.20 9.15
C HIS A 87 14.48 -14.98 8.62
N PHE A 88 13.68 -14.34 7.76
CA PHE A 88 12.49 -14.93 7.17
C PHE A 88 12.83 -16.01 6.13
N GLN A 89 11.91 -16.95 5.98
CA GLN A 89 11.89 -18.00 4.95
C GLN A 89 10.62 -17.93 4.10
N TYR A 90 9.62 -17.18 4.56
CA TYR A 90 8.37 -16.96 3.88
C TYR A 90 7.91 -15.53 4.15
N VAL A 91 7.87 -14.71 3.10
CA VAL A 91 7.35 -13.35 3.14
C VAL A 91 6.10 -13.27 2.27
N ILE A 92 5.04 -12.69 2.82
CA ILE A 92 3.84 -12.31 2.06
C ILE A 92 3.68 -10.80 2.17
N ILE A 93 3.44 -10.12 1.06
CA ILE A 93 3.02 -8.71 1.04
C ILE A 93 1.57 -8.64 0.61
N ILE A 94 0.74 -8.09 1.47
CA ILE A 94 -0.64 -7.71 1.18
C ILE A 94 -0.64 -6.21 0.94
N THR A 95 -0.91 -5.81 -0.29
CA THR A 95 -1.04 -4.39 -0.66
C THR A 95 -2.49 -4.04 -0.98
N ALA A 96 -2.92 -2.87 -0.51
CA ALA A 96 -4.20 -2.29 -0.90
C ALA A 96 -4.16 -1.54 -2.25
N VAL A 97 -2.97 -1.42 -2.84
CA VAL A 97 -2.75 -0.73 -4.12
C VAL A 97 -2.87 -1.73 -5.26
N THR A 98 -3.69 -1.41 -6.27
CA THR A 98 -3.91 -2.32 -7.40
C THR A 98 -2.62 -2.48 -8.24
N PRO A 99 -2.39 -3.65 -8.88
CA PRO A 99 -1.25 -3.88 -9.78
C PRO A 99 -1.07 -2.77 -10.83
N ARG A 100 -2.18 -2.28 -11.36
CA ARG A 100 -2.20 -1.19 -12.36
C ARG A 100 -1.68 0.13 -11.83
N MET A 101 -1.84 0.41 -10.53
CA MET A 101 -1.28 1.61 -9.90
C MET A 101 0.21 1.46 -9.62
N HIS A 102 0.70 0.26 -9.30
CA HIS A 102 2.14 -0.01 -9.24
C HIS A 102 2.80 0.20 -10.60
N LEU A 103 2.21 -0.35 -11.66
CA LEU A 103 2.69 -0.16 -13.04
C LEU A 103 2.77 1.33 -13.42
N PHE A 104 1.74 2.10 -13.07
CA PHE A 104 1.72 3.55 -13.29
C PHE A 104 2.81 4.28 -12.51
N LYS A 105 3.02 3.92 -11.24
CA LYS A 105 4.06 4.54 -10.42
C LYS A 105 5.46 4.26 -11.01
N LYS A 106 5.69 3.05 -11.51
CA LYS A 106 6.98 2.60 -12.09
C LYS A 106 7.26 3.22 -13.46
N SER A 107 6.27 3.18 -14.35
CA SER A 107 6.47 3.49 -15.78
C SER A 107 5.91 4.86 -16.20
N GLY A 108 5.08 5.49 -15.37
CA GLY A 108 4.27 6.65 -15.76
C GLY A 108 3.10 6.31 -16.70
N SER A 109 2.91 5.03 -17.03
CA SER A 109 1.88 4.54 -17.95
C SER A 109 1.02 3.44 -17.31
N TYR A 110 -0.19 3.28 -17.84
CA TYR A 110 -1.06 2.14 -17.53
C TYR A 110 -0.88 0.97 -18.49
N ASP A 111 -0.09 1.17 -19.55
CA ASP A 111 0.15 0.18 -20.58
C ASP A 111 1.31 -0.71 -20.17
N GLY A 112 1.04 -2.01 -20.06
CA GLY A 112 2.03 -3.00 -19.63
C GLY A 112 1.37 -4.21 -19.00
N ASP A 113 2.17 -5.24 -18.76
CA ASP A 113 1.71 -6.45 -18.11
C ASP A 113 1.67 -6.25 -16.59
N THR A 114 0.46 -6.19 -16.03
CA THR A 114 0.24 -6.05 -14.60
C THR A 114 0.59 -7.29 -13.78
N HIS A 115 0.80 -8.46 -14.41
CA HIS A 115 1.26 -9.64 -13.69
C HIS A 115 2.75 -9.52 -13.36
N SER A 116 3.56 -9.14 -14.36
CA SER A 116 5.01 -8.99 -14.21
C SER A 116 5.46 -7.99 -13.13
N ILE A 117 4.58 -7.07 -12.69
CA ILE A 117 4.93 -6.05 -11.69
C ILE A 117 5.14 -6.66 -10.30
N PHE A 118 4.36 -7.69 -9.95
CA PHE A 118 4.48 -8.38 -8.67
C PHE A 118 5.57 -9.44 -8.76
N ASP A 119 5.67 -10.17 -9.87
CA ASP A 119 6.76 -11.13 -10.09
C ASP A 119 8.14 -10.47 -9.89
N ALA A 120 8.34 -9.27 -10.46
CA ALA A 120 9.60 -8.54 -10.30
C ALA A 120 9.90 -8.13 -8.85
N PHE A 121 8.88 -7.78 -8.06
CA PHE A 121 9.06 -7.42 -6.66
C PHE A 121 9.20 -8.67 -5.77
N GLU A 122 8.60 -9.80 -6.14
CA GLU A 122 8.84 -11.11 -5.50
C GLU A 122 10.29 -11.55 -5.68
N GLU A 123 10.88 -11.33 -6.87
CA GLU A 123 12.31 -11.53 -7.11
C GLU A 123 13.18 -10.64 -6.21
N ASP A 124 12.85 -9.35 -6.09
CA ASP A 124 13.53 -8.43 -5.17
C ASP A 124 13.47 -8.94 -3.71
N LEU A 125 12.32 -9.47 -3.27
CA LEU A 125 12.16 -10.05 -1.93
C LEU A 125 13.04 -11.27 -1.70
N LEU A 126 13.12 -12.17 -2.68
CA LEU A 126 13.97 -13.36 -2.61
C LEU A 126 15.45 -12.99 -2.54
N GLU A 127 15.86 -11.95 -3.27
CA GLU A 127 17.20 -11.38 -3.20
C GLU A 127 17.49 -10.81 -1.80
N TRP A 128 16.57 -10.01 -1.23
CA TRP A 128 16.76 -9.44 0.11
C TRP A 128 16.75 -10.49 1.23
N MET A 129 16.05 -11.61 1.05
CA MET A 129 16.12 -12.76 1.95
C MET A 129 17.37 -13.63 1.76
N GLU A 130 18.22 -13.29 0.77
CA GLU A 130 19.48 -13.97 0.43
C GLU A 130 19.32 -15.45 0.06
N ASN A 131 18.12 -15.90 -0.33
CA ASN A 131 17.87 -17.29 -0.70
C ASN A 131 16.68 -17.44 -1.66
N MET A 132 16.99 -17.80 -2.91
CA MET A 132 16.00 -18.04 -3.97
C MET A 132 15.10 -19.26 -3.74
N ASN A 133 15.41 -20.12 -2.76
CA ASN A 133 14.56 -21.28 -2.42
C ASN A 133 13.49 -20.94 -1.36
N TYR A 134 13.48 -19.71 -0.84
CA TYR A 134 12.44 -19.24 0.05
C TYR A 134 11.18 -18.85 -0.73
N THR A 135 10.13 -18.47 0.00
CA THR A 135 8.84 -18.11 -0.60
C THR A 135 8.58 -16.62 -0.42
N ALA A 136 8.30 -15.95 -1.53
CA ALA A 136 7.81 -14.58 -1.58
C ALA A 136 6.47 -14.57 -2.33
N GLU A 137 5.46 -13.89 -1.81
CA GLU A 137 4.16 -13.73 -2.45
C GLU A 137 3.67 -12.30 -2.30
N ILE A 138 3.09 -11.74 -3.34
CA ILE A 138 2.43 -10.44 -3.30
C ILE A 138 0.95 -10.59 -3.67
N LYS A 139 0.07 -10.08 -2.81
CA LYS A 139 -1.37 -10.14 -2.96
C LYS A 139 -1.94 -8.74 -2.92
N HIS A 140 -2.75 -8.41 -3.92
CA HIS A 140 -3.58 -7.22 -3.88
C HIS A 140 -4.92 -7.54 -3.21
N ILE A 141 -5.19 -6.91 -2.06
CA ILE A 141 -6.46 -7.04 -1.33
C ILE A 141 -6.98 -5.63 -0.98
N PRO A 142 -8.18 -5.22 -1.42
CA PRO A 142 -8.66 -3.85 -1.29
C PRO A 142 -9.16 -3.52 0.13
N ILE A 143 -8.24 -3.42 1.09
CA ILE A 143 -8.52 -3.33 2.54
C ILE A 143 -8.63 -1.91 3.11
N LEU A 144 -8.66 -0.83 2.32
CA LEU A 144 -8.71 0.55 2.88
C LEU A 144 -10.13 1.10 3.09
N MET A 145 -11.06 0.23 3.48
CA MET A 145 -12.42 0.61 3.82
C MET A 145 -13.01 -0.33 4.88
N SER A 146 -13.83 0.22 5.77
CA SER A 146 -14.70 -0.56 6.66
C SER A 146 -16.16 -0.14 6.53
N CYS A 147 -17.07 -1.11 6.53
CA CYS A 147 -18.50 -0.86 6.68
C CYS A 147 -18.86 -0.90 8.17
N ILE A 148 -19.31 0.24 8.73
CA ILE A 148 -19.78 0.32 10.13
C ILE A 148 -21.27 0.00 10.21
N SER A 149 -22.02 0.32 9.16
CA SER A 149 -23.42 -0.08 8.98
C SER A 149 -23.74 -0.24 7.49
N ASN A 150 -24.97 -0.61 7.16
CA ASN A 150 -25.39 -0.83 5.78
C ASN A 150 -25.14 0.36 4.83
N ASN A 151 -25.15 1.59 5.35
CA ASN A 151 -25.00 2.81 4.56
C ASN A 151 -23.89 3.75 5.08
N VAL A 152 -23.08 3.28 6.03
CA VAL A 152 -21.98 4.07 6.59
C VAL A 152 -20.70 3.26 6.43
N PHE A 153 -19.82 3.78 5.60
CA PHE A 153 -18.47 3.30 5.46
C PHE A 153 -17.50 4.37 5.97
N ILE A 154 -16.33 3.91 6.34
CA ILE A 154 -15.21 4.75 6.73
C ILE A 154 -13.99 4.31 5.94
N THR A 155 -13.12 5.29 5.70
CA THR A 155 -11.82 5.13 5.08
C THR A 155 -10.78 5.66 6.05
N PRO A 156 -9.51 5.26 5.96
CA PRO A 156 -8.44 5.83 6.77
C PRO A 156 -8.42 7.36 6.72
N ALA A 157 -7.89 7.98 7.77
CA ALA A 157 -7.70 9.42 7.80
C ALA A 157 -6.65 9.84 6.76
N PHE A 158 -7.09 10.45 5.66
CA PHE A 158 -6.21 10.97 4.63
C PHE A 158 -5.65 12.34 5.00
N THR A 159 -4.76 12.38 6.00
CA THR A 159 -4.13 13.62 6.48
C THR A 159 -3.28 14.32 5.41
N GLU A 160 -2.89 13.62 4.34
CA GLU A 160 -2.17 14.23 3.21
C GLU A 160 -3.11 14.71 2.08
N LEU A 161 -4.38 14.33 2.12
CA LEU A 161 -5.37 14.66 1.09
C LEU A 161 -6.16 15.90 1.53
N PHE A 162 -5.43 16.99 1.76
CA PHE A 162 -6.04 18.30 1.93
C PHE A 162 -6.40 18.88 0.56
N PRO A 163 -7.53 19.60 0.44
CA PRO A 163 -7.87 20.28 -0.79
C PRO A 163 -6.75 21.22 -1.19
N LEU A 164 -6.35 21.17 -2.46
CA LEU A 164 -5.35 22.09 -2.99
C LEU A 164 -5.81 23.53 -2.79
N ILE A 165 -4.91 24.35 -2.28
CA ILE A 165 -5.10 25.79 -2.11
C ILE A 165 -4.25 26.56 -3.13
N GLU A 166 -4.51 27.85 -3.29
CA GLU A 166 -3.82 28.68 -4.30
C GLU A 166 -2.29 28.68 -4.16
N THR A 167 -1.76 28.49 -2.95
CA THR A 167 -0.31 28.34 -2.73
C THR A 167 0.27 27.07 -3.34
N ASP A 168 -0.51 25.98 -3.39
CA ASP A 168 -0.06 24.71 -3.94
C ASP A 168 0.08 24.78 -5.46
N VAL A 169 -0.79 25.56 -6.13
CA VAL A 169 -0.69 25.86 -7.57
C VAL A 169 0.71 26.40 -7.91
N LYS A 170 1.24 27.30 -7.07
CA LYS A 170 2.58 27.87 -7.27
C LYS A 170 3.68 26.82 -7.12
N GLN A 171 3.57 25.93 -6.12
CA GLN A 171 4.55 24.87 -5.87
C GLN A 171 4.54 23.83 -7.00
N LEU A 172 3.35 23.37 -7.40
CA LEU A 172 3.17 22.45 -8.52
C LEU A 172 3.75 23.03 -9.80
N ARG A 173 3.53 24.33 -10.07
CA ARG A 173 4.09 25.00 -11.24
C ARG A 173 5.62 24.96 -11.26
N ILE A 174 6.26 25.20 -10.11
CA ILE A 174 7.73 25.10 -9.98
C ILE A 174 8.20 23.66 -10.24
N GLN A 175 7.50 22.67 -9.68
CA GLN A 175 7.83 21.25 -9.87
C GLN A 175 7.62 20.77 -11.32
N HIS A 176 6.63 21.31 -12.03
CA HIS A 176 6.38 21.00 -13.44
C HIS A 176 7.38 21.70 -14.37
N ALA A 177 7.75 22.95 -14.06
CA ALA A 177 8.73 23.69 -14.86
C ALA A 177 10.13 23.03 -14.88
N SER A 178 10.49 22.28 -13.84
CA SER A 178 11.75 21.54 -13.78
C SER A 178 11.70 20.20 -14.53
N LYS A 179 10.51 19.60 -14.73
CA LYS A 179 10.28 18.37 -15.49
C LYS A 179 9.93 18.69 -16.95
N LYS A 180 10.91 19.11 -17.75
CA LYS A 180 10.76 19.42 -19.18
C LYS A 180 10.11 18.26 -19.96
N ALA A 181 8.85 18.41 -20.40
CA ALA A 181 8.34 17.81 -21.65
C ALA A 181 7.04 18.46 -22.16
N GLU A 182 6.09 18.86 -21.32
CA GLU A 182 4.81 19.43 -21.81
C GLU A 182 4.38 20.70 -21.05
N LYS A 183 4.13 21.76 -21.82
CA LYS A 183 3.75 23.10 -21.34
C LYS A 183 2.29 23.15 -20.91
N LYS A 184 1.87 22.37 -19.92
CA LYS A 184 0.57 22.64 -19.29
C LYS A 184 0.76 23.81 -18.33
N GLN A 185 0.44 25.02 -18.80
CA GLN A 185 0.43 26.22 -17.98
C GLN A 185 -0.90 26.25 -17.21
N PHE A 186 -0.81 26.26 -15.88
CA PHE A 186 -1.95 26.42 -14.98
C PHE A 186 -1.70 27.65 -14.09
N GLU A 187 -2.69 28.53 -14.00
CA GLU A 187 -2.60 29.79 -13.25
C GLU A 187 -3.46 29.77 -11.99
N CYS A 188 -4.54 28.99 -12.00
CA CYS A 188 -5.47 28.86 -10.89
C CYS A 188 -5.86 27.40 -10.64
N LEU A 189 -6.59 27.14 -9.55
CA LEU A 189 -7.05 25.81 -9.17
C LEU A 189 -7.93 25.16 -10.25
N ASN A 190 -8.71 25.94 -11.00
CA ASN A 190 -9.60 25.43 -12.05
C ASN A 190 -8.83 24.88 -13.27
N ASP A 191 -7.56 25.23 -13.43
CA ASP A 191 -6.73 24.77 -14.54
C ASP A 191 -6.06 23.42 -14.24
N LEU A 192 -6.14 22.97 -12.98
CA LEU A 192 -5.52 21.73 -12.53
C LEU A 192 -6.42 20.54 -12.85
N ASP A 193 -5.79 19.48 -13.36
CA ASP A 193 -6.38 18.15 -13.38
C ASP A 193 -5.48 17.12 -12.69
N MET A 194 -5.94 15.88 -12.63
CA MET A 194 -5.22 14.79 -11.97
C MET A 194 -3.78 14.61 -12.48
N THR A 195 -3.51 14.91 -13.75
CA THR A 195 -2.16 14.74 -14.33
C THR A 195 -1.16 15.76 -13.80
N CYS A 196 -1.65 16.88 -13.26
CA CYS A 196 -0.82 17.90 -12.64
C CYS A 196 -0.33 17.49 -11.24
N LEU A 197 -0.91 16.45 -10.63
CA LEU A 197 -0.53 16.04 -9.28
C LEU A 197 0.76 15.19 -9.28
N PRO A 198 1.56 15.24 -8.20
CA PRO A 198 2.59 14.26 -7.92
C PRO A 198 2.08 12.81 -8.02
N ALA A 199 2.93 11.90 -8.50
CA ALA A 199 2.52 10.52 -8.81
C ALA A 199 1.96 9.76 -7.58
N ASN A 200 2.49 10.02 -6.38
CA ASN A 200 1.94 9.47 -5.13
C ASN A 200 0.48 9.93 -4.90
N LEU A 201 0.20 11.23 -5.04
CA LEU A 201 -1.16 11.75 -4.90
C LEU A 201 -2.09 11.19 -5.98
N GLN A 202 -1.62 11.04 -7.23
CA GLN A 202 -2.41 10.40 -8.28
C GLN A 202 -2.80 8.95 -7.94
N VAL A 203 -1.88 8.16 -7.40
CA VAL A 203 -2.15 6.79 -6.94
C VAL A 203 -3.20 6.81 -5.83
N TRP A 204 -2.99 7.64 -4.80
CA TRP A 204 -3.89 7.72 -3.65
C TRP A 204 -5.34 8.11 -4.02
N PHE A 205 -5.52 9.16 -4.80
CA PHE A 205 -6.84 9.57 -5.28
C PHE A 205 -7.55 8.44 -6.04
N LYS A 206 -6.81 7.70 -6.88
CA LYS A 206 -7.37 6.62 -7.70
C LYS A 206 -7.68 5.37 -6.89
N VAL A 207 -6.82 4.97 -5.95
CA VAL A 207 -7.08 3.84 -5.04
C VAL A 207 -8.32 4.12 -4.20
N SER A 208 -8.43 5.33 -3.64
CA SER A 208 -9.58 5.75 -2.84
C SER A 208 -10.87 5.76 -3.66
N TYR A 209 -10.85 6.29 -4.88
CA TYR A 209 -12.02 6.34 -5.76
C TYR A 209 -12.46 4.94 -6.24
N LEU A 210 -11.51 4.08 -6.60
CA LEU A 210 -11.79 2.72 -7.06
C LEU A 210 -12.42 1.86 -5.96
N GLN A 211 -11.93 1.96 -4.74
CA GLN A 211 -12.49 1.21 -3.61
C GLN A 211 -13.90 1.69 -3.24
N LEU A 212 -14.15 3.00 -3.30
CA LEU A 212 -15.51 3.55 -3.17
C LEU A 212 -16.43 2.99 -4.25
N TRP A 213 -16.01 2.98 -5.51
CA TRP A 213 -16.84 2.44 -6.60
C TRP A 213 -17.17 0.95 -6.47
N ILE A 214 -16.20 0.13 -6.07
CA ILE A 214 -16.41 -1.31 -5.86
C ILE A 214 -17.44 -1.55 -4.76
N SER A 215 -17.51 -0.71 -3.73
CA SER A 215 -18.49 -0.85 -2.64
C SER A 215 -19.94 -0.50 -3.00
N PHE A 216 -20.18 0.13 -4.17
CA PHE A 216 -21.52 0.42 -4.69
C PHE A 216 -22.04 -0.61 -5.71
N LEU A 217 -21.25 -1.66 -6.01
CA LEU A 217 -21.61 -2.79 -6.86
C LEU A 217 -21.91 -4.03 -6.00
#